data_AF-A0A1D6L812-F1
#
_entry.id   AF-A0A1D6L812-F1
#
_cell.length_a   1.000
_cell.length_b   1.000
_cell.length_c   1.000
_cell.angle_alpha   90.00
_cell.angle_beta   90.00
_cell.angle_gamma   90.00
#
_symmetry.space_group_name_H-M   'P 1'
#
loop_
_entity.id
_entity.type
_entity.pdbx_description
1 polymer ?
#
loop_
_entity_poly.entity_id
_entity_poly.type
_entity_poly.pdbx_seq_one_letter_code
_entity_poly.pdbx_strand_id
1 'polypeptide(L)'
;MYKETVLPRILEQVVNCKDDLAQFYLMDCIIQVFPDEYHLQTLETLLNAFPQLQPSVDIKTVLSQLMDRLSNYAASSPEVLPEFLQVEAFAKFSNAIGKVIEAQPDMPVVGAVTLYVSLLTFTLRVHPDRLDYVDQVLGACVKKLSGKAKLEDSRATKQIVALLSAPLEKYSNIVTALELSNYPRVMDYLDNATTKVMAVVIIQSIMKNTTCISTSDKIEALFDLIKGLIKDMDGAQDDELDEEDFKEEQNSVARLIHMLHNDEPEEMLKILCTVQKHILQGGPKRLTFTVPSLVFSALKLVRRLQSQDGDVTGEDVPATPKKIFQILHQVLS
;
A
#
# COMPACT_ATOMS: atom_id res chain seq x y z
N MET A 1 -10.26 -30.45 26.23
CA MET A 1 -8.91 -30.79 26.77
C MET A 1 -7.84 -29.74 26.44
N TYR A 2 -7.45 -29.52 25.17
CA TYR A 2 -6.38 -28.55 24.87
C TYR A 2 -6.71 -27.12 25.31
N LYS A 3 -7.86 -26.61 24.87
CA LYS A 3 -8.39 -25.26 25.18
C LYS A 3 -8.57 -24.99 26.68
N GLU A 4 -9.07 -25.98 27.42
CA GLU A 4 -9.51 -25.79 28.81
C GLU A 4 -8.44 -26.14 29.85
N THR A 5 -7.42 -26.93 29.47
CA THR A 5 -6.49 -27.50 30.46
C THR A 5 -5.04 -27.38 30.05
N VAL A 6 -4.69 -27.78 28.82
CA VAL A 6 -3.28 -27.85 28.41
C VAL A 6 -2.73 -26.46 28.15
N LEU A 7 -3.33 -25.70 27.23
CA LEU A 7 -2.81 -24.39 26.85
C LEU A 7 -2.78 -23.40 28.02
N PRO A 8 -3.85 -23.23 28.83
CA PRO A 8 -3.81 -22.29 29.95
C PRO A 8 -2.69 -22.61 30.95
N ARG A 9 -2.46 -23.88 31.26
CA ARG A 9 -1.39 -24.30 32.19
C ARG A 9 0.00 -24.05 31.62
N ILE A 10 0.21 -24.29 30.32
CA ILE A 10 1.49 -24.00 29.67
C ILE A 10 1.74 -22.48 29.70
N LEU A 11 0.76 -21.67 29.29
CA LEU A 11 0.90 -20.21 29.28
C LEU A 11 1.14 -19.63 30.67
N GLU A 12 0.50 -20.18 31.70
CA GLU A 12 0.76 -19.81 33.10
C GLU A 12 2.25 -20.00 33.46
N GLN A 13 2.85 -21.12 33.08
CA GLN A 13 4.29 -21.35 33.33
C GLN A 13 5.18 -20.41 32.51
N VAL A 14 4.82 -20.15 31.25
CA VAL A 14 5.56 -19.24 30.37
C VAL A 14 5.56 -17.82 30.95
N VAL A 15 4.40 -17.31 31.34
CA VAL A 15 4.29 -15.95 31.91
C VAL A 15 5.03 -15.87 33.26
N ASN A 16 4.92 -16.90 34.11
CA ASN A 16 5.51 -16.89 35.44
C ASN A 16 7.03 -17.13 35.48
N CYS A 17 7.64 -17.73 34.44
CA CYS A 17 9.08 -18.00 34.47
C CYS A 17 9.94 -16.72 34.41
N LYS A 18 9.41 -15.63 33.86
CA LYS A 18 10.05 -14.30 33.76
C LYS A 18 11.48 -14.31 33.19
N ASP A 19 11.78 -15.30 32.35
CA ASP A 19 13.07 -15.44 31.67
C ASP A 19 12.88 -15.19 30.17
N ASP A 20 13.60 -14.22 29.62
CA ASP A 20 13.40 -13.74 28.26
C ASP A 20 13.60 -14.83 27.21
N LEU A 21 14.66 -15.65 27.39
CA LEU A 21 15.01 -16.70 26.46
C LEU A 21 13.99 -17.85 26.52
N ALA A 22 13.60 -18.25 27.73
CA ALA A 22 12.59 -19.28 27.94
C ALA A 22 11.23 -18.83 27.42
N GLN A 23 10.82 -17.59 27.67
CA GLN A 23 9.54 -17.06 27.18
C GLN A 23 9.48 -17.03 25.66
N PHE A 24 10.52 -16.52 25.00
CA PHE A 24 10.62 -16.54 23.56
C PHE A 24 10.54 -17.97 23.01
N TYR A 25 11.41 -18.86 23.51
CA TYR A 25 11.53 -20.23 23.02
C TYR A 25 10.25 -21.04 23.25
N LEU A 26 9.63 -20.92 24.43
CA LEU A 26 8.41 -21.67 24.75
C LEU A 26 7.22 -21.18 23.93
N MET A 27 7.08 -19.88 23.71
CA MET A 27 6.01 -19.36 22.85
C MET A 27 6.19 -19.79 21.40
N ASP A 28 7.41 -19.72 20.87
CA ASP A 28 7.73 -20.23 19.53
C ASP A 28 7.45 -21.74 19.42
N CYS A 29 7.83 -22.53 20.44
CA CYS A 29 7.54 -23.95 20.51
C CYS A 29 6.03 -24.27 20.54
N ILE A 30 5.23 -23.50 21.30
CA ILE A 30 3.76 -23.63 21.27
C ILE A 30 3.27 -23.42 19.84
N ILE A 31 3.71 -22.35 19.18
CA ILE A 31 3.29 -22.04 17.81
C ILE A 31 3.72 -23.13 16.85
N GLN A 32 4.92 -23.69 16.96
CA GLN A 32 5.44 -24.69 16.01
C GLN A 32 4.88 -26.09 16.22
N VAL A 33 4.70 -26.53 17.47
CA VAL A 33 4.36 -27.93 17.79
C VAL A 33 2.87 -28.22 17.68
N PHE A 34 2.00 -27.28 18.08
CA PHE A 34 0.55 -27.54 18.08
C PHE A 34 -0.10 -27.28 16.70
N PRO A 35 -1.20 -27.99 16.35
CA PRO A 35 -1.90 -27.82 15.08
C PRO A 35 -2.56 -26.45 14.89
N ASP A 36 -2.87 -26.10 13.64
CA ASP A 36 -3.46 -24.81 13.25
C ASP A 36 -4.89 -24.63 13.80
N GLU A 37 -5.68 -25.71 13.80
CA GLU A 37 -7.03 -25.72 14.35
C GLU A 37 -7.01 -25.35 15.85
N TYR A 38 -5.98 -25.80 16.56
CA TYR A 38 -5.86 -25.54 17.99
C TYR A 38 -5.56 -24.07 18.23
N HIS A 39 -4.63 -23.50 17.46
CA HIS A 39 -4.31 -22.08 17.50
C HIS A 39 -5.52 -21.22 17.16
N LEU A 40 -6.30 -21.58 16.15
CA LEU A 40 -7.49 -20.83 15.77
C LEU A 40 -8.56 -20.84 16.87
N GLN A 41 -8.86 -22.02 17.43
CA GLN A 41 -9.91 -22.20 18.45
C GLN A 41 -9.52 -21.68 19.85
N THR A 42 -8.22 -21.43 20.07
CA THR A 42 -7.64 -20.90 21.32
C THR A 42 -6.97 -19.54 21.16
N LEU A 43 -7.18 -18.89 20.01
CA LEU A 43 -6.48 -17.68 19.60
C LEU A 43 -6.51 -16.59 20.65
N GLU A 44 -7.68 -16.36 21.26
CA GLU A 44 -7.86 -15.35 22.31
C GLU A 44 -7.01 -15.65 23.55
N THR A 45 -7.01 -16.90 24.02
CA THR A 45 -6.23 -17.33 25.18
C THR A 45 -4.73 -17.16 24.93
N LEU A 46 -4.27 -17.56 23.74
CA LEU A 46 -2.87 -17.43 23.33
C LEU A 46 -2.46 -15.95 23.21
N LEU A 47 -3.28 -15.13 22.55
CA LEU A 47 -3.00 -13.72 22.32
C LEU A 47 -2.95 -12.90 23.61
N ASN A 48 -3.77 -13.24 24.60
CA ASN A 48 -3.78 -12.58 25.91
C ASN A 48 -2.50 -12.82 26.73
N ALA A 49 -1.68 -13.82 26.40
CA ALA A 49 -0.41 -14.06 27.08
C ALA A 49 0.71 -13.12 26.62
N PHE A 50 0.70 -12.65 25.36
CA PHE A 50 1.81 -11.83 24.82
C PHE A 50 2.07 -10.54 25.61
N PRO A 51 1.06 -9.72 25.98
CA PRO A 51 1.31 -8.51 26.75
C PRO A 51 1.84 -8.76 28.17
N GLN A 52 1.81 -10.01 28.65
CA GLN A 52 2.28 -10.40 29.99
C GLN A 52 3.73 -10.91 29.99
N LEU A 53 4.34 -11.08 28.80
CA LEU A 53 5.74 -11.47 28.67
C LEU A 53 6.67 -10.30 29.06
N GLN A 54 7.93 -10.61 29.32
CA GLN A 54 8.92 -9.58 29.62
C GLN A 54 9.08 -8.60 28.43
N PRO A 55 9.22 -7.29 28.66
CA PRO A 55 9.33 -6.30 27.59
C PRO A 55 10.52 -6.51 26.63
N SER A 56 11.56 -7.22 27.08
CA SER A 56 12.76 -7.57 26.30
C SER A 56 12.56 -8.77 25.37
N VAL A 57 11.47 -9.54 25.52
CA VAL A 57 11.17 -10.67 24.63
C VAL A 57 10.85 -10.15 23.23
N ASP A 58 11.39 -10.82 22.20
CA ASP A 58 11.10 -10.53 20.79
C ASP A 58 9.70 -11.04 20.39
N ILE A 59 8.67 -10.42 20.99
CA ILE A 59 7.25 -10.72 20.76
C ILE A 59 6.89 -10.54 19.28
N LYS A 60 7.51 -9.54 18.62
CA LYS A 60 7.30 -9.26 17.20
C LYS A 60 7.52 -10.51 16.36
N THR A 61 8.65 -11.19 16.53
CA THR A 61 8.98 -12.38 15.74
C THR A 61 7.99 -13.51 15.97
N VAL A 62 7.67 -13.81 17.23
CA VAL A 62 6.76 -14.89 17.61
C VAL A 62 5.33 -14.63 17.10
N LEU A 63 4.83 -13.41 17.25
CA LEU A 63 3.48 -13.04 16.82
C LEU A 63 3.38 -12.98 15.28
N SER A 64 4.43 -12.53 14.59
CA SER A 64 4.53 -12.62 13.13
C SER A 64 4.48 -14.08 12.64
N GLN A 65 5.22 -15.00 13.27
CA GLN A 65 5.19 -16.43 12.93
C GLN A 65 3.79 -17.02 13.08
N LEU A 66 3.06 -16.67 14.15
CA LEU A 66 1.67 -17.12 14.34
C LEU A 66 0.76 -16.63 13.20
N MET A 67 0.84 -15.34 12.86
CA MET A 67 0.04 -14.77 11.76
C MET A 67 0.40 -15.40 10.41
N ASP A 68 1.68 -15.58 10.11
CA ASP A 68 2.14 -16.22 8.88
C ASP A 68 1.66 -17.67 8.79
N ARG A 69 1.75 -18.41 9.89
CA ARG A 69 1.28 -19.79 9.98
C ARG A 69 -0.22 -19.89 9.73
N LEU A 70 -1.04 -19.10 10.41
CA LEU A 70 -2.49 -19.09 10.19
C LEU A 70 -2.90 -18.54 8.82
N SER A 71 -2.13 -17.59 8.29
CA SER A 71 -2.30 -17.08 6.93
C SER A 71 -2.06 -18.21 5.90
N ASN A 72 -1.01 -19.00 6.07
CA ASN A 72 -0.72 -20.16 5.20
C ASN A 72 -1.77 -21.28 5.35
N TYR A 73 -2.27 -21.51 6.57
CA TYR A 73 -3.38 -22.43 6.82
C TYR A 73 -4.64 -22.02 6.04
N ALA A 74 -5.03 -20.75 6.11
CA ALA A 74 -6.16 -20.21 5.37
C ALA A 74 -5.99 -20.32 3.83
N ALA A 75 -4.77 -20.16 3.31
CA ALA A 75 -4.50 -20.36 1.88
C ALA A 75 -4.57 -21.83 1.46
N SER A 76 -4.12 -22.74 2.33
CA SER A 76 -4.06 -24.18 2.01
C SER A 76 -5.42 -24.86 2.17
N SER A 77 -6.27 -24.33 3.05
CA SER A 77 -7.58 -24.87 3.38
C SER A 77 -8.66 -23.78 3.32
N PRO A 78 -9.16 -23.41 2.13
CA PRO A 78 -10.17 -22.34 2.00
C PRO A 78 -11.48 -22.63 2.77
N GLU A 79 -11.76 -23.90 3.07
CA GLU A 79 -12.93 -24.36 3.83
C GLU A 79 -12.98 -23.79 5.26
N VAL A 80 -11.83 -23.41 5.83
CA VAL A 80 -11.76 -22.87 7.20
C VAL A 80 -11.90 -21.36 7.27
N LEU A 81 -11.96 -20.64 6.14
CA LEU A 81 -12.15 -19.19 6.11
C LEU A 81 -13.39 -18.70 6.92
N PRO A 82 -14.54 -19.41 6.90
CA PRO A 82 -15.67 -19.04 7.76
C PRO A 82 -15.34 -19.12 9.26
N GLU A 83 -14.48 -20.05 9.68
CA GLU A 83 -14.07 -20.17 11.08
C GLU A 83 -13.24 -18.96 11.51
N PHE A 84 -12.34 -18.46 10.65
CA PHE A 84 -11.56 -17.25 10.93
C PHE A 84 -12.45 -16.02 11.17
N LEU A 85 -13.54 -15.90 10.41
CA LEU A 85 -14.56 -14.86 10.62
C LEU A 85 -15.32 -15.09 11.93
N GLN A 86 -15.74 -16.33 12.20
CA GLN A 86 -16.49 -16.68 13.40
C GLN A 86 -15.70 -16.42 14.70
N VAL A 87 -14.40 -16.69 14.71
CA VAL A 87 -13.54 -16.42 15.87
C VAL A 87 -13.05 -14.98 15.93
N GLU A 88 -13.42 -14.14 14.96
CA GLU A 88 -13.03 -12.75 14.82
C GLU A 88 -11.50 -12.57 14.82
N ALA A 89 -10.80 -13.41 14.05
CA ALA A 89 -9.34 -13.52 14.10
C ALA A 89 -8.63 -12.18 13.88
N PHE A 90 -9.08 -11.39 12.89
CA PHE A 90 -8.54 -10.05 12.62
C PHE A 90 -8.64 -9.13 13.85
N ALA A 91 -9.83 -9.04 14.46
CA ALA A 91 -10.06 -8.13 15.60
C ALA A 91 -9.20 -8.54 16.80
N LYS A 92 -9.06 -9.85 17.05
CA LYS A 92 -8.21 -10.38 18.11
C LYS A 92 -6.73 -10.08 17.87
N PHE A 93 -6.22 -10.31 16.66
CA PHE A 93 -4.83 -9.95 16.33
C PHE A 93 -4.58 -8.45 16.43
N SER A 94 -5.47 -7.63 15.86
CA SER A 94 -5.35 -6.16 15.90
C SER A 94 -5.32 -5.64 17.34
N ASN A 95 -6.22 -6.13 18.20
CA ASN A 95 -6.24 -5.79 19.63
C ASN A 95 -4.97 -6.23 20.35
N ALA A 96 -4.51 -7.47 20.11
CA ALA A 96 -3.32 -8.01 20.72
C ALA A 96 -2.06 -7.22 20.34
N ILE A 97 -1.91 -6.86 19.06
CA ILE A 97 -0.81 -6.01 18.58
C ILE A 97 -0.84 -4.65 19.27
N GLY A 98 -2.01 -4.02 19.39
CA GLY A 98 -2.17 -2.77 20.14
C GLY A 98 -1.67 -2.90 21.59
N LYS A 99 -2.14 -3.92 22.32
CA LYS A 99 -1.73 -4.18 23.71
C LYS A 99 -0.24 -4.48 23.84
N VAL A 100 0.34 -5.24 22.90
CA VAL A 100 1.78 -5.55 22.90
C VAL A 100 2.60 -4.28 22.70
N ILE A 101 2.20 -3.42 21.77
CA ILE A 101 2.88 -2.14 21.51
C ILE A 101 2.78 -1.21 22.73
N GLU A 102 1.65 -1.21 23.44
CA GLU A 102 1.46 -0.45 24.68
C GLU A 102 2.28 -1.01 25.85
N ALA A 103 2.38 -2.34 25.96
CA ALA A 103 3.18 -3.02 26.99
C ALA A 103 4.70 -2.91 26.78
N GLN A 104 5.14 -2.61 25.55
CA GLN A 104 6.56 -2.42 25.19
C GLN A 104 6.82 -0.97 24.75
N PRO A 105 6.96 0.00 25.69
CA PRO A 105 7.17 1.41 25.36
C PRO A 105 8.44 1.66 24.53
N ASP A 106 9.48 0.85 24.75
CA ASP A 106 10.75 0.93 24.05
C ASP A 106 10.77 0.18 22.70
N MET A 107 9.62 -0.35 22.24
CA MET A 107 9.55 -1.06 20.96
C MET A 107 9.98 -0.14 19.80
N PRO A 108 11.00 -0.53 19.01
CA PRO A 108 11.42 0.22 17.84
C PRO A 108 10.30 0.35 16.80
N VAL A 109 10.31 1.43 16.00
CA VAL A 109 9.32 1.65 14.93
C VAL A 109 9.26 0.44 13.98
N VAL A 110 10.43 -0.05 13.57
CA VAL A 110 10.54 -1.24 12.72
C VAL A 110 9.79 -2.44 13.31
N GLY A 111 9.81 -2.63 14.63
CA GLY A 111 9.10 -3.74 15.29
C GLY A 111 7.59 -3.61 15.16
N ALA A 112 7.05 -2.42 15.46
CA ALA A 112 5.61 -2.17 15.33
C ALA A 112 5.14 -2.25 13.87
N VAL A 113 5.91 -1.70 12.93
CA VAL A 113 5.57 -1.77 11.49
C VAL A 113 5.62 -3.21 10.99
N THR A 114 6.60 -4.03 11.41
CA THR A 114 6.64 -5.46 11.05
C THR A 114 5.39 -6.20 11.53
N LEU A 115 4.89 -5.92 12.74
CA LEU A 115 3.62 -6.50 13.21
C LEU A 115 2.44 -6.09 12.32
N TYR A 116 2.39 -4.81 11.91
CA TYR A 116 1.36 -4.34 10.97
C TYR A 116 1.50 -4.96 9.57
N VAL A 117 2.71 -5.20 9.07
CA VAL A 117 2.94 -5.91 7.81
C VAL A 117 2.43 -7.35 7.89
N SER A 118 2.74 -8.08 8.98
CA SER A 118 2.23 -9.44 9.18
C SER A 118 0.71 -9.46 9.31
N LEU A 119 0.11 -8.51 10.05
CA LEU A 119 -1.36 -8.39 10.17
C LEU A 119 -2.02 -8.07 8.82
N LEU A 120 -1.43 -7.16 8.04
CA LEU A 120 -1.93 -6.81 6.72
C LEU A 120 -1.85 -8.00 5.77
N THR A 121 -0.73 -8.72 5.77
CA THR A 121 -0.53 -9.92 4.95
C THR A 121 -1.54 -11.01 5.29
N PHE A 122 -1.78 -11.24 6.59
CA PHE A 122 -2.86 -12.10 7.07
C PHE A 122 -4.23 -11.62 6.56
N THR A 123 -4.53 -10.33 6.71
CA THR A 123 -5.81 -9.73 6.31
C THR A 123 -6.06 -9.88 4.81
N LEU A 124 -5.07 -9.59 3.97
CA LEU A 124 -5.17 -9.69 2.51
C LEU A 124 -5.38 -11.14 2.04
N ARG A 125 -5.04 -12.13 2.86
CA ARG A 125 -5.22 -13.55 2.55
C ARG A 125 -6.54 -14.10 3.08
N VAL A 126 -6.89 -13.79 4.32
CA VAL A 126 -8.09 -14.32 5.00
C VAL A 126 -9.34 -13.50 4.70
N HIS A 127 -9.19 -12.19 4.51
CA HIS A 127 -10.28 -11.24 4.29
C HIS A 127 -10.02 -10.34 3.07
N PRO A 128 -9.87 -10.90 1.86
CA PRO A 128 -9.48 -10.14 0.67
C PRO A 128 -10.46 -9.01 0.33
N ASP A 129 -11.76 -9.16 0.64
CA ASP A 129 -12.77 -8.16 0.29
C ASP A 129 -12.95 -7.07 1.37
N ARG A 130 -12.25 -7.16 2.50
CA ARG A 130 -12.40 -6.24 3.65
C ARG A 130 -11.40 -5.09 3.58
N LEU A 131 -11.65 -4.15 2.68
CA LEU A 131 -10.87 -2.92 2.55
C LEU A 131 -10.85 -2.09 3.85
N ASP A 132 -11.91 -2.16 4.64
CA ASP A 132 -11.99 -1.52 5.95
C ASP A 132 -10.96 -2.06 6.94
N TYR A 133 -10.66 -3.37 6.89
CA TYR A 133 -9.59 -3.96 7.72
C TYR A 133 -8.21 -3.52 7.25
N VAL A 134 -7.99 -3.46 5.94
CA VAL A 134 -6.74 -2.94 5.37
C VAL A 134 -6.51 -1.49 5.80
N ASP A 135 -7.52 -0.64 5.65
CA ASP A 135 -7.43 0.78 6.02
C ASP A 135 -7.25 0.98 7.54
N GLN A 136 -7.83 0.10 8.37
CA GLN A 136 -7.60 0.09 9.82
C GLN A 136 -6.13 -0.21 10.17
N VAL A 137 -5.49 -1.17 9.49
CA VAL A 137 -4.07 -1.48 9.72
C VAL A 137 -3.19 -0.31 9.31
N LEU A 138 -3.45 0.29 8.15
CA LEU A 138 -2.75 1.50 7.71
C LEU A 138 -2.96 2.66 8.70
N GLY A 139 -4.19 2.87 9.19
CA GLY A 139 -4.49 3.88 10.20
C GLY A 139 -3.79 3.63 11.55
N ALA A 140 -3.64 2.37 11.97
CA ALA A 140 -2.86 2.02 13.16
C ALA A 140 -1.36 2.32 12.96
N CYS A 141 -0.84 2.10 11.75
CA CYS A 141 0.51 2.49 11.36
C CYS A 141 0.69 4.02 11.45
N VAL A 142 -0.21 4.80 10.85
CA VAL A 142 -0.20 6.28 10.93
C VAL A 142 -0.18 6.75 12.39
N LYS A 143 -1.03 6.17 13.27
CA LYS A 143 -1.03 6.51 14.69
C LYS A 143 0.32 6.25 15.36
N LYS A 144 1.00 5.14 15.02
CA LYS A 144 2.33 4.81 15.58
C LYS A 144 3.45 5.72 15.04
N LEU A 145 3.30 6.20 13.81
CA LEU A 145 4.23 7.15 13.17
C LEU A 145 3.97 8.60 13.60
N SER A 146 2.75 8.91 14.03
CA SER A 146 2.38 10.26 14.47
C SER A 146 3.28 10.75 15.60
N GLY A 147 3.73 12.01 15.49
CA GLY A 147 4.66 12.63 16.44
C GLY A 147 6.14 12.29 16.22
N LYS A 148 6.50 11.46 15.24
CA LYS A 148 7.88 11.23 14.82
C LYS A 148 8.21 12.07 13.59
N ALA A 149 9.47 12.52 13.47
CA ALA A 149 9.99 13.12 12.24
C ALA A 149 9.99 12.09 11.09
N LYS A 150 10.40 12.51 9.88
CA LYS A 150 10.60 11.59 8.75
C LYS A 150 11.46 10.39 9.17
N LEU A 151 11.16 9.21 8.62
CA LEU A 151 11.81 7.97 9.01
C LEU A 151 13.24 7.89 8.48
N GLU A 152 14.20 7.83 9.39
CA GLU A 152 15.63 7.68 9.05
C GLU A 152 16.11 6.21 9.12
N ASP A 153 15.42 5.33 9.87
CA ASP A 153 15.79 3.91 9.96
C ASP A 153 15.45 3.16 8.67
N SER A 154 16.47 2.85 7.88
CA SER A 154 16.35 2.09 6.62
C SER A 154 15.56 0.78 6.76
N ARG A 155 15.61 0.12 7.93
CA ARG A 155 14.84 -1.11 8.16
C ARG A 155 13.36 -0.82 8.34
N ALA A 156 13.01 0.22 9.07
CA ALA A 156 11.63 0.67 9.22
C ALA A 156 11.06 1.11 7.86
N THR A 157 11.85 1.85 7.08
CA THR A 157 11.50 2.27 5.72
C THR A 157 11.19 1.08 4.81
N LYS A 158 12.04 0.04 4.81
CA LYS A 158 11.78 -1.21 4.06
C LYS A 158 10.47 -1.89 4.48
N GLN A 159 10.14 -1.86 5.78
CA GLN A 159 8.88 -2.44 6.27
C GLN A 159 7.66 -1.61 5.85
N ILE A 160 7.77 -0.27 5.78
CA ILE A 160 6.67 0.56 5.26
C ILE A 160 6.49 0.36 3.76
N VAL A 161 7.58 0.24 3.00
CA VAL A 161 7.49 -0.12 1.58
C VAL A 161 6.75 -1.45 1.43
N ALA A 162 7.11 -2.48 2.21
CA ALA A 162 6.39 -3.76 2.19
C ALA A 162 4.89 -3.60 2.57
N LEU A 163 4.60 -2.78 3.58
CA LEU A 163 3.23 -2.48 4.01
C LEU A 163 2.39 -1.85 2.89
N LEU A 164 2.96 -0.91 2.14
CA LEU A 164 2.27 -0.20 1.07
C LEU A 164 2.24 -0.98 -0.25
N SER A 165 3.19 -1.87 -0.48
CA SER A 165 3.22 -2.75 -1.66
C SER A 165 2.22 -3.90 -1.56
N ALA A 166 1.98 -4.44 -0.36
CA ALA A 166 1.14 -5.63 -0.20
C ALA A 166 -0.30 -5.47 -0.75
N PRO A 167 -1.02 -4.35 -0.53
CA PRO A 167 -2.33 -4.12 -1.16
C PRO A 167 -2.24 -4.02 -2.69
N LEU A 168 -1.18 -3.39 -3.22
CA LEU A 168 -0.96 -3.21 -4.66
C LEU A 168 -0.66 -4.50 -5.39
N GLU A 169 -0.06 -5.47 -4.70
CA GLU A 169 0.20 -6.81 -5.23
C GLU A 169 -1.04 -7.70 -5.18
N LYS A 170 -1.87 -7.55 -4.14
CA LYS A 170 -3.05 -8.37 -3.93
C LYS A 170 -4.23 -7.95 -4.80
N TYR A 171 -4.49 -6.64 -4.91
CA TYR A 171 -5.64 -6.13 -5.66
C TYR A 171 -5.28 -5.98 -7.13
N SER A 172 -6.04 -6.65 -8.00
CA SER A 172 -5.91 -6.51 -9.45
C SER A 172 -6.31 -5.12 -9.95
N ASN A 173 -7.10 -4.38 -9.17
CA ASN A 173 -7.51 -3.03 -9.49
C ASN A 173 -6.86 -2.04 -8.51
N ILE A 174 -5.84 -1.29 -8.96
CA ILE A 174 -5.17 -0.32 -8.08
C ILE A 174 -6.14 0.73 -7.51
N VAL A 175 -7.27 0.95 -8.18
CA VAL A 175 -8.27 1.92 -7.76
C VAL A 175 -8.82 1.61 -6.37
N THR A 176 -8.90 0.33 -5.98
CA THR A 176 -9.34 -0.04 -4.63
C THR A 176 -8.29 0.31 -3.58
N ALA A 177 -7.00 0.26 -3.93
CA ALA A 177 -5.91 0.70 -3.06
C ALA A 177 -5.84 2.24 -2.97
N LEU A 178 -6.15 2.96 -4.06
CA LEU A 178 -6.25 4.42 -4.09
C LEU A 178 -7.42 4.96 -3.25
N GLU A 179 -8.47 4.15 -3.03
CA GLU A 179 -9.62 4.48 -2.19
C GLU A 179 -9.33 4.36 -0.67
N LEU A 180 -8.18 3.80 -0.29
CA LEU A 180 -7.78 3.66 1.12
C LEU A 180 -7.36 5.01 1.70
N SER A 181 -8.16 5.52 2.65
CA SER A 181 -8.00 6.86 3.21
C SER A 181 -6.67 7.09 3.94
N ASN A 182 -6.09 6.03 4.52
CA ASN A 182 -4.82 6.11 5.24
C ASN A 182 -3.60 5.78 4.38
N TYR A 183 -3.78 5.33 3.13
CA TYR A 183 -2.65 5.03 2.24
C TYR A 183 -1.79 6.27 1.95
N PRO A 184 -2.36 7.42 1.50
CA PRO A 184 -1.58 8.64 1.30
C PRO A 184 -0.95 9.16 2.60
N ARG A 185 -1.63 8.97 3.74
CA ARG A 185 -1.14 9.41 5.05
C ARG A 185 0.10 8.65 5.51
N VAL A 186 0.24 7.37 5.15
CA VAL A 186 1.47 6.61 5.42
C VAL A 186 2.60 7.10 4.51
N MET A 187 2.30 7.41 3.24
CA MET A 187 3.27 7.97 2.29
C MET A 187 3.89 9.29 2.77
N ASP A 188 3.13 10.13 3.49
CA ASP A 188 3.61 11.42 4.01
C ASP A 188 4.80 11.30 4.99
N TYR A 189 5.03 10.13 5.58
CA TYR A 189 6.16 9.87 6.49
C TYR A 189 7.44 9.42 5.77
N LEU A 190 7.36 9.16 4.47
CA LEU A 190 8.50 8.73 3.67
C LEU A 190 9.44 9.90 3.34
N ASP A 191 10.72 9.58 3.19
CA ASP A 191 11.68 10.50 2.60
C ASP A 191 11.50 10.56 1.07
N ASN A 192 12.19 11.51 0.43
CA ASN A 192 12.02 11.75 -1.01
C ASN A 192 12.48 10.52 -1.83
N ALA A 193 13.57 9.86 -1.41
CA ALA A 193 14.07 8.66 -2.07
C ALA A 193 13.06 7.51 -2.02
N THR A 194 12.49 7.22 -0.84
CA THR A 194 11.51 6.13 -0.71
C THR A 194 10.18 6.47 -1.37
N THR A 195 9.78 7.75 -1.38
CA THR A 195 8.60 8.20 -2.12
C THR A 195 8.73 7.90 -3.61
N LYS A 196 9.93 8.09 -4.21
CA LYS A 196 10.19 7.70 -5.60
C LYS A 196 10.09 6.19 -5.82
N VAL A 197 10.69 5.40 -4.92
CA VAL A 197 10.59 3.93 -4.96
C VAL A 197 9.13 3.48 -4.95
N MET A 198 8.32 4.02 -4.04
CA MET A 198 6.88 3.71 -3.97
C MET A 198 6.12 4.16 -5.22
N ALA A 199 6.44 5.33 -5.77
CA ALA A 199 5.84 5.81 -7.01
C ALA A 199 6.11 4.86 -8.19
N VAL A 200 7.33 4.32 -8.30
CA VAL A 200 7.67 3.30 -9.31
C VAL A 200 6.86 2.03 -9.10
N VAL A 201 6.74 1.54 -7.86
CA VAL A 201 5.94 0.35 -7.53
C VAL A 201 4.46 0.54 -7.91
N ILE A 202 3.90 1.72 -7.63
CA ILE A 202 2.52 2.08 -8.00
C ILE A 202 2.34 2.02 -9.53
N ILE A 203 3.25 2.64 -10.30
CA ILE A 203 3.19 2.63 -11.77
C ILE A 203 3.31 1.19 -12.30
N GLN A 204 4.26 0.41 -11.79
CA GLN A 204 4.45 -0.98 -12.19
C GLN A 204 3.21 -1.85 -11.91
N SER A 205 2.54 -1.66 -10.77
CA SER A 205 1.29 -2.34 -10.46
C SER A 205 0.18 -2.00 -11.47
N ILE A 206 0.01 -0.71 -11.82
CA ILE A 206 -0.94 -0.27 -12.85
C ILE A 206 -0.65 -0.94 -14.19
N MET A 207 0.63 -0.93 -14.59
CA MET A 207 1.08 -1.49 -15.86
C MET A 207 0.86 -3.01 -15.92
N LYS A 208 1.22 -3.74 -14.86
CA LYS A 208 1.08 -5.20 -14.78
C LYS A 208 -0.37 -5.65 -14.89
N ASN A 209 -1.28 -4.90 -14.27
CA ASN A 209 -2.70 -5.25 -14.23
C ASN A 209 -3.53 -4.61 -15.35
N THR A 210 -2.91 -3.79 -16.23
CA THR A 210 -3.61 -2.99 -17.25
C THR A 210 -4.81 -2.21 -16.68
N THR A 211 -4.66 -1.68 -15.46
CA THR A 211 -5.78 -1.03 -14.77
C THR A 211 -6.15 0.28 -15.48
N CYS A 212 -7.42 0.41 -15.87
CA CYS A 212 -7.93 1.63 -16.47
C CYS A 212 -8.38 2.61 -15.39
N ILE A 213 -7.72 3.76 -15.29
CA ILE A 213 -8.11 4.85 -14.39
C ILE A 213 -8.83 5.89 -15.24
N SER A 214 -10.16 5.90 -15.15
CA SER A 214 -11.00 6.62 -16.10
C SER A 214 -11.59 7.93 -15.56
N THR A 215 -11.31 8.36 -14.33
CA THR A 215 -11.91 9.59 -13.78
C THR A 215 -10.83 10.59 -13.39
N SER A 216 -11.05 11.87 -13.66
CA SER A 216 -10.09 12.95 -13.35
C SER A 216 -9.69 12.97 -11.86
N ASP A 217 -10.64 12.76 -10.94
CA ASP A 217 -10.37 12.79 -9.49
C ASP A 217 -9.38 11.70 -9.05
N LYS A 218 -9.54 10.49 -9.60
CA LYS A 218 -8.63 9.36 -9.33
C LYS A 218 -7.23 9.59 -9.94
N ILE A 219 -7.16 10.33 -11.04
CA ILE A 219 -5.89 10.71 -11.66
C ILE A 219 -5.18 11.81 -10.86
N GLU A 220 -5.91 12.80 -10.35
CA GLU A 220 -5.32 13.81 -9.44
C GLU A 220 -4.68 13.10 -8.22
N ALA A 221 -5.43 12.19 -7.57
CA ALA A 221 -4.93 11.41 -6.43
C ALA A 221 -3.71 10.54 -6.80
N LEU A 222 -3.73 9.89 -7.97
CA LEU A 222 -2.58 9.11 -8.44
C LEU A 222 -1.35 9.99 -8.65
N PHE A 223 -1.52 11.12 -9.34
CA PHE A 223 -0.42 12.04 -9.64
C PHE A 223 0.16 12.68 -8.38
N ASP A 224 -0.66 12.91 -7.36
CA ASP A 224 -0.19 13.31 -6.03
C ASP A 224 0.68 12.24 -5.35
N LEU A 225 0.34 10.95 -5.52
CA LEU A 225 1.15 9.84 -4.99
C LEU A 225 2.48 9.66 -5.74
N ILE A 226 2.50 9.90 -7.04
CA ILE A 226 3.71 9.77 -7.88
C ILE A 226 4.46 11.09 -8.08
N LYS A 227 4.10 12.15 -7.36
CA LYS A 227 4.68 13.51 -7.51
C LYS A 227 6.20 13.55 -7.43
N GLY A 228 6.82 12.63 -6.67
CA GLY A 228 8.27 12.52 -6.55
C GLY A 228 8.98 12.13 -7.86
N LEU A 229 8.28 11.52 -8.82
CA LEU A 229 8.80 11.24 -10.16
C LEU A 229 8.51 12.37 -11.16
N ILE A 230 7.51 13.21 -10.87
CA ILE A 230 7.00 14.25 -11.76
C ILE A 230 7.65 15.60 -11.47
N LYS A 231 7.92 15.94 -10.21
CA LYS A 231 8.45 17.24 -9.78
C LYS A 231 9.72 17.07 -8.95
N ASP A 232 10.63 18.05 -9.07
CA ASP A 232 11.78 18.14 -8.17
C ASP A 232 11.30 18.46 -6.75
N MET A 233 11.65 17.60 -5.81
CA MET A 233 11.36 17.80 -4.40
C MET A 233 12.45 18.68 -3.79
N ASP A 234 12.04 19.72 -3.06
CA ASP A 234 12.95 20.66 -2.41
C ASP A 234 13.95 19.92 -1.51
N GLY A 235 15.25 20.19 -1.70
CA GLY A 235 16.33 19.59 -0.92
C GLY A 235 16.85 18.23 -1.43
N ALA A 236 16.38 17.73 -2.57
CA ALA A 236 17.05 16.63 -3.26
C ALA A 236 18.39 17.14 -3.81
N GLN A 237 19.51 16.67 -3.25
CA GLN A 237 20.78 16.76 -3.95
C GLN A 237 20.61 15.93 -5.24
N ASP A 238 20.76 16.59 -6.40
CA ASP A 238 20.64 16.03 -7.75
C ASP A 238 21.82 15.07 -8.08
N ASP A 239 22.51 14.55 -7.05
CA ASP A 239 23.90 14.11 -7.15
C ASP A 239 24.11 12.59 -7.30
N GLU A 240 23.09 11.73 -7.28
CA GLU A 240 23.31 10.27 -7.34
C GLU A 240 22.20 9.45 -8.03
N LEU A 241 21.63 9.90 -9.15
CA LEU A 241 20.92 8.97 -10.05
C LEU A 241 21.72 8.78 -11.32
N ASP A 242 21.96 7.52 -11.69
CA ASP A 242 22.46 7.18 -13.01
C ASP A 242 21.49 7.76 -14.06
N GLU A 243 22.03 8.30 -15.16
CA GLU A 243 21.20 8.84 -16.25
C GLU A 243 20.27 7.76 -16.80
N GLU A 244 20.68 6.49 -16.74
CA GLU A 244 19.85 5.35 -17.11
C GLU A 244 18.64 5.19 -16.17
N ASP A 245 18.86 5.20 -14.86
CA ASP A 245 17.78 5.07 -13.86
C ASP A 245 16.76 6.21 -13.99
N PHE A 246 17.25 7.45 -14.11
CA PHE A 246 16.36 8.61 -14.32
C PHE A 246 15.53 8.44 -15.60
N LYS A 247 16.14 7.97 -16.69
CA LYS A 247 15.44 7.74 -17.95
C LYS A 247 14.40 6.63 -17.82
N GLU A 248 14.67 5.55 -17.07
CA GLU A 248 13.70 4.50 -16.79
C GLU A 248 12.50 5.00 -15.97
N GLU A 249 12.75 5.82 -14.95
CA GLU A 249 11.70 6.48 -14.17
C GLU A 249 10.80 7.33 -15.08
N GLN A 250 11.38 8.20 -15.90
CA GLN A 250 10.62 9.09 -16.79
C GLN A 250 9.88 8.32 -17.90
N ASN A 251 10.48 7.25 -18.42
CA ASN A 251 9.80 6.36 -19.36
C ASN A 251 8.59 5.66 -18.72
N SER A 252 8.66 5.32 -17.43
CA SER A 252 7.55 4.73 -16.69
C SER A 252 6.39 5.71 -16.56
N VAL A 253 6.67 6.98 -16.24
CA VAL A 253 5.66 8.05 -16.23
C VAL A 253 5.05 8.25 -17.62
N ALA A 254 5.86 8.29 -18.68
CA ALA A 254 5.37 8.43 -20.05
C ALA A 254 4.45 7.27 -20.47
N ARG A 255 4.79 6.03 -20.08
CA ARG A 255 3.94 4.85 -20.31
C ARG A 255 2.63 4.92 -19.53
N LEU A 256 2.66 5.39 -18.28
CA LEU A 256 1.45 5.62 -17.50
C LEU A 256 0.51 6.58 -18.23
N ILE A 257 1.01 7.73 -18.72
CA ILE A 257 0.21 8.72 -19.46
C ILE A 257 -0.47 8.09 -20.68
N HIS A 258 0.24 7.21 -21.42
CA HIS A 258 -0.33 6.50 -22.56
C HIS A 258 -1.43 5.49 -22.22
N MET A 259 -1.42 4.94 -21.00
CA MET A 259 -2.43 4.00 -20.53
C MET A 259 -3.72 4.70 -20.09
N LEU A 260 -3.67 5.99 -19.78
CA LEU A 260 -4.85 6.75 -19.38
C LEU A 260 -5.84 6.81 -20.55
N HIS A 261 -7.06 6.36 -20.30
CA HIS A 261 -8.11 6.30 -21.31
C HIS A 261 -9.49 6.41 -20.67
N ASN A 262 -10.35 7.21 -21.29
CA ASN A 262 -11.78 7.21 -21.06
C ASN A 262 -12.50 7.19 -22.43
N ASP A 263 -13.63 6.48 -22.50
CA ASP A 263 -14.48 6.42 -23.67
C ASP A 263 -15.29 7.70 -23.88
N GLU A 264 -15.60 8.42 -22.81
CA GLU A 264 -16.24 9.73 -22.83
C GLU A 264 -15.20 10.82 -23.19
N PRO A 265 -15.36 11.53 -24.32
CA PRO A 265 -14.37 12.50 -24.78
C PRO A 265 -14.15 13.68 -23.84
N GLU A 266 -15.21 14.10 -23.13
CA GLU A 266 -15.15 15.20 -22.17
C GLU A 266 -14.30 14.84 -20.96
N GLU A 267 -14.54 13.67 -20.39
CA GLU A 267 -13.78 13.18 -19.24
C GLU A 267 -12.33 12.91 -19.66
N MET A 268 -12.09 12.35 -20.86
CA MET A 268 -10.74 12.21 -21.39
C MET A 268 -10.03 13.55 -21.55
N LEU A 269 -10.72 14.62 -21.94
CA LEU A 269 -10.13 15.96 -21.99
C LEU A 269 -9.77 16.47 -20.58
N LYS A 270 -10.64 16.29 -19.58
CA LYS A 270 -10.33 16.66 -18.18
C LYS A 270 -9.10 15.92 -17.69
N ILE A 271 -9.01 14.62 -17.95
CA ILE A 271 -7.84 13.79 -17.65
C ILE A 271 -6.57 14.40 -18.26
N LEU A 272 -6.59 14.75 -19.54
CA LEU A 272 -5.42 15.34 -20.21
C LEU A 272 -5.03 16.70 -19.61
N CYS A 273 -6.00 17.55 -19.27
CA CYS A 273 -5.74 18.83 -18.58
C CYS A 273 -5.11 18.62 -17.19
N THR A 274 -5.60 17.62 -16.45
CA THR A 274 -5.06 17.25 -15.14
C THR A 274 -3.61 16.76 -15.26
N VAL A 275 -3.34 15.85 -16.19
CA VAL A 275 -1.97 15.39 -16.48
C VAL A 275 -1.06 16.56 -16.87
N GLN A 276 -1.53 17.45 -17.75
CA GLN A 276 -0.80 18.64 -18.18
C GLN A 276 -0.39 19.51 -16.98
N LYS A 277 -1.35 19.82 -16.09
CA LYS A 277 -1.13 20.64 -14.88
C LYS A 277 -0.01 20.06 -14.01
N HIS A 278 0.07 18.75 -13.86
CA HIS A 278 1.10 18.10 -13.05
C HIS A 278 2.46 18.06 -13.75
N ILE A 279 2.53 17.63 -15.01
CA ILE A 279 3.83 17.46 -15.70
C ILE A 279 4.55 18.78 -15.94
N LEU A 280 3.82 19.89 -16.13
CA LEU A 280 4.41 21.23 -16.33
C LEU A 280 5.18 21.73 -15.10
N GLN A 281 4.97 21.13 -13.93
CA GLN A 281 5.72 21.45 -12.71
C GLN A 281 7.08 20.74 -12.66
N GLY A 282 7.36 19.81 -13.59
CA GLY A 282 8.49 18.88 -13.54
C GLY A 282 9.82 19.35 -14.11
N GLY A 283 9.86 20.54 -14.71
CA GLY A 283 11.05 21.11 -15.32
C GLY A 283 11.44 20.50 -16.67
N PRO A 284 12.38 21.12 -17.42
CA PRO A 284 12.67 20.77 -18.81
C PRO A 284 13.22 19.35 -18.99
N LYS A 285 14.02 18.84 -18.04
CA LYS A 285 14.61 17.49 -18.11
C LYS A 285 13.55 16.37 -18.16
N ARG A 286 12.42 16.52 -17.45
CA ARG A 286 11.32 15.54 -17.43
C ARG A 286 10.31 15.75 -18.55
N LEU A 287 10.11 17.00 -18.96
CA LEU A 287 9.18 17.37 -20.03
C LEU A 287 9.56 16.73 -21.37
N THR A 288 10.85 16.53 -21.66
CA THR A 288 11.31 15.85 -22.88
C THR A 288 10.77 14.43 -23.03
N PHE A 289 10.46 13.75 -21.92
CA PHE A 289 9.91 12.38 -21.90
C PHE A 289 8.38 12.36 -21.82
N THR A 290 7.81 13.22 -20.97
CA THR A 290 6.38 13.19 -20.64
C THR A 290 5.52 13.95 -21.66
N VAL A 291 6.01 15.07 -22.21
CA VAL A 291 5.25 15.87 -23.19
C VAL A 291 4.89 15.08 -24.45
N PRO A 292 5.80 14.33 -25.09
CA PRO A 292 5.44 13.51 -26.26
C PRO A 292 4.28 12.56 -25.97
N SER A 293 4.28 11.90 -24.80
CA SER A 293 3.21 10.98 -24.42
C SER A 293 1.84 11.66 -24.24
N LEU A 294 1.83 12.88 -23.68
CA LEU A 294 0.64 13.71 -23.59
C LEU A 294 0.15 14.14 -24.98
N VAL A 295 1.06 14.57 -25.85
CA VAL A 295 0.74 15.00 -27.23
C VAL A 295 0.09 13.87 -28.02
N PHE A 296 0.67 12.67 -27.98
CA PHE A 296 0.10 11.51 -28.67
C PHE A 296 -1.28 11.12 -28.12
N SER A 297 -1.47 11.18 -26.80
CA SER A 297 -2.75 10.88 -26.16
C SER A 297 -3.83 11.91 -26.53
N ALA A 298 -3.46 13.19 -26.60
CA ALA A 298 -4.32 14.27 -27.08
C ALA A 298 -4.68 14.12 -28.57
N LEU A 299 -3.72 13.75 -29.42
CA LEU A 299 -3.97 13.49 -30.84
C LEU A 299 -4.90 12.28 -31.06
N LYS A 300 -4.80 11.25 -30.21
CA LYS A 300 -5.73 10.11 -30.22
C LYS A 300 -7.16 10.56 -29.92
N LEU A 301 -7.34 11.49 -28.96
CA LEU A 301 -8.64 12.10 -28.66
C LEU A 301 -9.18 12.93 -29.84
N VAL A 302 -8.34 13.75 -30.47
CA VAL A 302 -8.72 14.53 -31.67
C VAL A 302 -9.21 13.61 -32.80
N ARG A 303 -8.50 12.51 -33.06
CA ARG A 303 -8.91 11.54 -34.09
C ARG A 303 -10.25 10.88 -33.76
N ARG A 304 -10.53 10.57 -32.48
CA ARG A 304 -11.82 10.01 -32.06
C ARG A 304 -12.96 11.01 -32.31
N LEU A 305 -12.78 12.27 -31.90
CA LEU A 305 -13.76 13.33 -32.13
C LEU A 305 -14.05 13.51 -33.63
N GLN A 306 -13.02 13.54 -34.48
CA GLN A 306 -13.17 13.65 -35.93
C GLN A 306 -13.89 12.45 -36.58
N SER A 307 -13.75 11.25 -36.02
CA SER A 307 -14.50 10.07 -36.49
C SER A 307 -15.96 10.03 -36.04
N GLN A 308 -16.30 10.73 -34.94
CA GLN A 308 -17.67 10.85 -34.43
C GLN A 308 -18.43 12.02 -35.05
N ASP A 309 -17.72 13.07 -35.52
CA ASP A 309 -18.28 14.21 -36.28
C ASP A 309 -18.94 13.80 -37.63
N GLY A 310 -18.87 12.53 -38.01
CA GLY A 310 -19.61 11.97 -39.14
C GLY A 310 -21.11 11.73 -38.90
N ASP A 311 -21.59 11.76 -37.65
CA ASP A 311 -22.95 11.26 -37.34
C ASP A 311 -23.83 12.12 -36.43
N VAL A 312 -23.39 13.24 -35.83
CA VAL A 312 -24.32 14.12 -35.10
C VAL A 312 -23.96 15.60 -35.24
N THR A 313 -24.86 16.35 -35.86
CA THR A 313 -24.91 17.81 -35.80
C THR A 313 -25.64 18.22 -34.52
N GLY A 314 -24.95 18.85 -33.56
CA GLY A 314 -25.64 19.42 -32.40
C GLY A 314 -24.74 19.76 -31.20
N GLU A 315 -24.58 21.07 -30.99
CA GLU A 315 -24.49 21.79 -29.70
C GLU A 315 -23.35 21.46 -28.70
N ASP A 316 -22.57 22.51 -28.38
CA ASP A 316 -21.73 22.69 -27.18
C ASP A 316 -20.94 21.49 -26.65
N VAL A 317 -20.23 20.75 -27.50
CA VAL A 317 -19.28 19.73 -27.05
C VAL A 317 -18.06 20.42 -26.39
N PRO A 318 -17.81 20.25 -25.07
CA PRO A 318 -16.72 20.89 -24.34
C PRO A 318 -15.34 20.54 -24.87
N ALA A 319 -15.18 19.35 -25.46
CA ALA A 319 -13.96 18.85 -26.05
C ALA A 319 -13.92 19.09 -27.56
N THR A 320 -13.43 20.26 -27.97
CA THR A 320 -13.19 20.56 -29.40
C THR A 320 -11.72 20.36 -29.76
N PRO A 321 -11.41 19.94 -31.00
CA PRO A 321 -10.04 19.89 -31.50
C PRO A 321 -9.27 21.19 -31.27
N LYS A 322 -9.94 22.35 -31.39
CA LYS A 322 -9.35 23.67 -31.14
C LYS A 322 -8.82 23.83 -29.71
N LYS A 323 -9.59 23.42 -28.69
CA LYS A 323 -9.13 23.46 -27.29
C LYS A 323 -7.96 22.51 -27.06
N ILE A 324 -7.99 21.33 -27.68
CA ILE A 324 -6.90 20.37 -27.59
C ILE A 324 -5.62 20.94 -28.23
N PHE A 325 -5.70 21.57 -29.39
CA PHE A 325 -4.55 22.23 -30.01
C PHE A 325 -4.04 23.44 -29.23
N GLN A 326 -4.91 24.20 -28.55
CA GLN A 326 -4.49 25.26 -27.63
C GLN A 326 -3.71 24.71 -26.43
N ILE A 327 -4.19 23.62 -25.84
CA ILE A 327 -3.50 22.89 -24.77
C ILE A 327 -2.13 22.43 -25.24
N LEU A 328 -2.04 21.79 -26.42
CA LEU A 328 -0.77 21.34 -26.99
C LEU A 328 0.19 22.49 -27.28
N HIS A 329 -0.31 23.61 -27.78
CA HIS A 329 0.50 24.79 -28.02
C HIS A 329 1.07 25.37 -26.72
N GLN A 330 0.30 25.37 -25.62
CA GLN A 330 0.79 25.82 -24.31
C GLN A 330 1.86 24.92 -23.70
N VAL A 331 1.87 23.62 -24.03
CA VAL A 331 2.90 22.69 -23.53
C VAL A 331 4.19 22.78 -24.35
N LEU A 332 4.09 23.15 -25.63
CA LEU A 332 5.21 23.21 -26.57
C LEU A 332 5.89 24.60 -26.66
N SER A 333 5.24 25.65 -26.14
CA SER A 333 5.76 27.03 -26.12
C SER A 333 6.61 27.30 -24.89
#